data_AF-I0YXH4-F1
#
_entry.id   AF-I0YXH4-F1
#
_cell.length_a   1.000
_cell.length_b   1.000
_cell.length_c   1.000
_cell.angle_alpha   90.00
_cell.angle_beta   90.00
_cell.angle_gamma   90.00
#
_symmetry.space_group_name_H-M   'P 1'
#
loop_
_entity.id
_entity.type
_entity.pdbx_description
1 polymer ?
#
loop_
_entity_poly.entity_id
_entity_poly.type
_entity_poly.pdbx_seq_one_letter_code
_entity_poly.pdbx_strand_id
1 'polypeptide(L)'
;MSANKEAVISEKELSCKFGQEVLVGYSEAMHPSSFPTFDGFVAAVQKEWDAQWSRVYSADWSTAAPITVDEINNREYPWSIKLAQVFVTGGIVLFFFAVLYWSSLSWAAFLSLFGRYQAVVSAVLSVWASVSLLLAFRRVRLPLTTATTSSGPSKSIANGVQ
;
A
#
# COMPACT_ATOMS: atom_id res chain seq x y z
N MET A 1 -2.50 6.66 -7.77
CA MET A 1 -2.50 5.29 -8.36
C MET A 1 -1.25 4.55 -7.90
N SER A 2 -1.27 3.23 -7.69
CA SER A 2 -0.06 2.49 -7.27
C SER A 2 0.13 1.14 -7.98
N ALA A 3 1.39 0.77 -8.25
CA ALA A 3 1.80 -0.54 -8.77
C ALA A 3 2.60 -1.33 -7.73
N ASN A 4 2.56 -2.67 -7.82
CA ASN A 4 3.15 -3.63 -6.88
C ASN A 4 2.55 -3.67 -5.47
N LYS A 5 1.39 -3.03 -5.24
CA LYS A 5 0.67 -3.15 -3.96
C LYS A 5 0.33 -4.60 -3.59
N GLU A 6 0.12 -5.46 -4.59
CA GLU A 6 -0.19 -6.87 -4.38
C GLU A 6 1.01 -7.69 -3.87
N ALA A 7 2.25 -7.20 -4.04
CA ALA A 7 3.39 -7.83 -3.38
C ALA A 7 3.44 -7.52 -1.88
N VAL A 8 2.78 -6.44 -1.43
CA VAL A 8 2.68 -6.08 0.00
C VAL A 8 1.59 -6.92 0.65
N ILE A 9 0.40 -6.97 0.06
CA ILE A 9 -0.72 -7.80 0.54
C ILE A 9 -1.31 -8.51 -0.67
N SER A 10 -1.27 -9.83 -0.68
CA SER A 10 -1.92 -10.65 -1.71
C SER A 10 -2.96 -11.53 -1.06
N GLU A 11 -4.24 -11.22 -1.30
CA GLU A 11 -5.34 -12.07 -0.86
C GLU A 11 -5.27 -13.45 -1.54
N LYS A 12 -4.91 -13.49 -2.83
CA LYS A 12 -4.78 -14.72 -3.61
C LYS A 12 -3.71 -15.67 -3.04
N GLU A 13 -2.60 -15.11 -2.55
CA GLU A 13 -1.51 -15.89 -1.94
C GLU A 13 -1.67 -16.02 -0.42
N LEU A 14 -2.72 -15.41 0.17
CA LEU A 14 -2.90 -15.27 1.62
C LEU A 14 -1.61 -14.82 2.33
N SER A 15 -0.92 -13.84 1.74
CA SER A 15 0.39 -13.38 2.21
C SER A 15 0.45 -11.88 2.44
N CYS A 16 1.25 -11.49 3.43
CA CYS A 16 1.61 -10.11 3.72
C CYS A 16 3.15 -10.03 3.79
N LYS A 17 3.75 -9.14 3.01
CA LYS A 17 5.20 -8.95 2.94
C LYS A 17 5.56 -7.51 3.26
N PHE A 18 6.65 -7.34 3.98
CA PHE A 18 7.15 -6.05 4.43
C PHE A 18 8.37 -5.61 3.60
N GLY A 19 8.67 -4.31 3.63
CA GLY A 19 9.84 -3.74 2.96
C GLY A 19 9.81 -3.83 1.43
N GLN A 20 8.63 -4.04 0.82
CA GLN A 20 8.47 -3.99 -0.62
C GLN A 20 8.39 -2.54 -1.10
N GLU A 21 8.90 -2.30 -2.30
CA GLU A 21 8.78 -1.01 -2.97
C GLU A 21 7.46 -0.97 -3.74
N VAL A 22 6.74 0.15 -3.62
CA VAL A 22 5.48 0.41 -4.30
C VAL A 22 5.66 1.68 -5.09
N LEU A 23 5.43 1.61 -6.39
CA LEU A 23 5.44 2.80 -7.23
C LEU A 23 4.09 3.50 -7.11
N VAL A 24 4.09 4.80 -6.87
CA VAL A 24 2.86 5.60 -6.73
C VAL A 24 2.91 6.78 -7.68
N GLY A 25 1.83 6.98 -8.43
CA GLY A 25 1.58 8.18 -9.23
C GLY A 25 0.56 9.07 -8.54
N TYR A 26 0.86 10.36 -8.51
CA TYR A 26 -0.03 11.42 -8.02
C TYR A 26 -0.45 12.31 -9.19
N SER A 27 -1.71 12.75 -9.17
CA SER A 27 -2.18 13.84 -10.01
C SER A 27 -2.22 15.13 -9.18
N GLU A 28 -2.30 16.26 -9.86
CA GLU A 28 -2.70 17.50 -9.19
C GLU A 28 -4.12 17.39 -8.63
N ALA A 29 -4.41 18.20 -7.60
CA ALA A 29 -5.72 18.25 -7.01
C ALA A 29 -6.71 18.93 -7.97
N MET A 30 -7.73 18.19 -8.41
CA MET A 30 -8.83 18.75 -9.19
C MET A 30 -9.93 19.26 -8.27
N HIS A 31 -10.29 20.53 -8.41
CA HIS A 31 -11.36 21.15 -7.64
C HIS A 31 -12.69 21.03 -8.39
N PRO A 32 -13.78 20.52 -7.77
CA PRO A 32 -15.08 20.40 -8.42
C PRO A 32 -15.63 21.74 -8.93
N SER A 33 -15.31 22.85 -8.27
CA SER A 33 -15.71 24.21 -8.68
C SER A 33 -15.11 24.67 -10.01
N SER A 34 -14.09 23.98 -10.52
CA SER A 34 -13.48 24.27 -11.82
C SER A 34 -14.26 23.67 -13.00
N PHE A 35 -15.33 22.92 -12.75
CA PHE A 35 -16.10 22.22 -13.78
C PHE A 35 -17.55 22.72 -13.81
N PRO A 36 -18.13 22.97 -15.01
CA PRO A 36 -19.51 23.45 -15.12
C PRO A 36 -20.56 22.44 -14.64
N THR A 37 -20.24 21.15 -14.69
CA THR A 37 -21.14 20.05 -14.30
C THR A 37 -20.37 18.97 -13.53
N PHE A 38 -21.10 18.23 -12.70
CA PHE A 38 -20.55 17.07 -11.98
C PHE A 38 -20.02 16.01 -12.95
N ASP A 39 -20.75 15.71 -14.03
CA ASP A 39 -20.31 14.74 -15.03
C ASP A 39 -19.00 15.16 -15.72
N GLY A 40 -18.81 16.47 -15.95
CA GLY A 40 -17.56 17.01 -16.48
C GLY A 40 -16.39 16.83 -15.52
N PHE A 41 -16.62 17.03 -14.22
CA PHE A 41 -15.62 16.75 -13.18
C PHE A 41 -15.27 15.26 -13.12
N VAL A 42 -16.26 14.37 -13.10
CA VAL A 42 -16.04 12.92 -13.06
C VAL A 42 -15.28 12.43 -14.29
N ALA A 43 -15.65 12.91 -15.49
CA ALA A 43 -14.96 12.56 -16.73
C ALA A 43 -13.49 13.02 -16.73
N ALA A 44 -13.20 14.21 -16.19
CA ALA A 44 -11.83 14.70 -16.04
C ALA A 44 -11.03 13.87 -15.03
N VAL A 45 -11.64 13.52 -13.89
CA VAL A 45 -11.04 12.63 -12.88
C VAL A 45 -10.71 11.26 -13.48
N GLN A 46 -11.64 10.66 -14.21
CA GLN A 46 -11.43 9.36 -14.84
C GLN A 46 -10.30 9.41 -15.87
N LYS A 47 -10.28 10.45 -16.72
CA LYS A 47 -9.24 10.64 -17.74
C LYS A 47 -7.84 10.74 -17.11
N GLU A 48 -7.70 11.51 -16.04
CA GLU A 48 -6.43 11.64 -15.33
C GLU A 48 -6.06 10.32 -14.64
N TRP A 49 -7.04 9.61 -14.07
CA TRP A 49 -6.82 8.30 -13.47
C TRP A 49 -6.27 7.30 -14.49
N ASP A 50 -6.86 7.22 -15.67
CA ASP A 50 -6.43 6.32 -16.75
C ASP A 50 -5.01 6.66 -17.22
N ALA A 51 -4.69 7.96 -17.33
CA ALA A 51 -3.35 8.41 -17.66
C ALA A 51 -2.32 8.01 -16.59
N GLN A 52 -2.66 8.18 -15.31
CA GLN A 52 -1.80 7.78 -14.19
C GLN A 52 -1.66 6.25 -14.10
N TRP A 53 -2.71 5.50 -14.41
CA TRP A 53 -2.66 4.04 -14.51
C TRP A 53 -1.61 3.62 -15.53
N SER A 54 -1.71 4.13 -16.76
CA SER A 54 -0.77 3.82 -17.83
C SER A 54 0.67 4.18 -17.46
N ARG A 55 0.88 5.38 -16.88
CA ARG A 55 2.20 5.84 -16.43
C ARG A 55 2.80 4.94 -15.37
N VAL A 56 2.07 4.64 -14.29
CA VAL A 56 2.59 3.88 -13.16
C VAL A 56 2.86 2.41 -13.51
N TYR A 57 2.00 1.79 -14.32
CA TYR A 57 2.20 0.38 -14.71
C TYR A 57 3.24 0.18 -15.81
N SER A 58 3.56 1.22 -16.57
CA SER A 58 4.57 1.17 -17.64
C SER A 58 5.91 1.79 -17.26
N ALA A 59 6.02 2.36 -16.05
CA ALA A 59 7.21 3.07 -15.60
C ALA A 59 8.38 2.11 -15.31
N ASP A 60 9.60 2.59 -15.60
CA ASP A 60 10.83 1.93 -15.18
C ASP A 60 11.10 2.21 -13.70
N TRP A 61 11.01 1.15 -12.91
CA TRP A 61 11.20 1.13 -11.46
C TRP A 61 12.57 1.65 -11.03
N SER A 62 13.60 1.48 -11.86
CA SER A 62 14.96 1.90 -11.54
C SER A 62 15.15 3.41 -11.54
N THR A 63 14.23 4.14 -12.19
CA THR A 63 14.31 5.61 -12.38
C THR A 63 13.38 6.39 -11.44
N ALA A 64 12.53 5.70 -10.68
CA ALA A 64 11.59 6.34 -9.78
C ALA A 64 12.31 7.00 -8.60
N ALA A 65 12.11 8.30 -8.42
CA ALA A 65 12.64 9.01 -7.27
C ALA A 65 11.94 8.51 -5.98
N PRO A 66 12.70 8.20 -4.91
CA PRO A 66 12.10 7.87 -3.63
C PRO A 66 11.40 9.11 -3.07
N ILE A 67 10.14 8.94 -2.65
CA ILE A 67 9.40 10.01 -1.98
C ILE A 67 10.08 10.28 -0.64
N THR A 68 10.70 11.45 -0.51
CA THR A 68 11.33 11.89 0.73
C THR A 68 10.30 12.56 1.63
N VAL A 69 10.33 12.24 2.93
CA VAL A 69 9.37 12.73 3.95
C VAL A 69 9.36 14.27 4.05
N ASP A 70 10.45 14.93 3.63
CA ASP A 70 10.60 16.38 3.72
C ASP A 70 9.59 17.17 2.87
N GLU A 71 9.14 16.63 1.73
CA GLU A 71 8.10 17.29 0.91
C GLU A 71 6.74 17.31 1.59
N ILE A 72 6.48 16.36 2.49
CA ILE A 72 5.23 16.25 3.24
C ILE A 72 5.26 17.15 4.49
N ASN A 73 6.42 17.23 5.15
CA ASN A 73 6.59 17.98 6.40
C ASN A 73 6.47 19.51 6.23
N ASN A 74 6.67 20.03 5.03
CA ASN A 74 6.60 21.48 4.75
C ASN A 74 5.17 22.03 4.59
N ARG A 75 4.12 21.21 4.76
CA ARG A 75 2.74 21.69 4.75
C ARG A 75 2.33 22.18 6.14
N GLU A 76 2.12 23.49 6.29
CA GLU A 76 1.56 24.06 7.51
C GLU A 76 0.06 23.75 7.63
N TYR A 77 -0.28 22.85 8.56
CA TYR A 77 -1.67 22.56 8.91
C TYR A 77 -2.20 23.53 10.00
N PRO A 78 -3.48 23.95 9.92
CA PRO A 78 -4.16 24.69 10.99
C PRO A 78 -4.08 23.96 12.34
N TRP A 79 -3.97 24.73 13.43
CA TRP A 79 -3.86 24.18 14.79
C TRP A 79 -5.03 23.28 15.20
N SER A 80 -6.24 23.57 14.72
CA SER A 80 -7.43 22.74 14.98
C SER A 80 -7.26 21.31 14.45
N ILE A 81 -6.66 21.15 13.27
CA ILE A 81 -6.39 19.84 12.67
C ILE A 81 -5.30 19.12 13.45
N LYS A 82 -4.22 19.83 13.84
CA LYS A 82 -3.14 19.26 14.66
C LYS A 82 -3.66 18.73 16.00
N LEU A 83 -4.52 19.49 16.67
CA LEU A 83 -5.11 19.09 17.95
C LEU A 83 -6.02 17.86 17.78
N ALA A 84 -6.88 17.84 16.77
CA ALA A 84 -7.70 16.67 16.45
C ALA A 84 -6.84 15.44 16.17
N GLN A 85 -5.75 15.60 15.41
CA GLN A 85 -4.79 14.54 15.13
C GLN A 85 -4.16 13.99 16.41
N VAL A 86 -3.75 14.83 17.36
CA VAL A 86 -3.19 14.38 18.65
C VAL A 86 -4.17 13.50 19.41
N PHE A 87 -5.45 13.87 19.49
CA PHE A 87 -6.46 13.06 20.17
C PHE A 87 -6.73 11.75 19.44
N VAL A 88 -6.84 11.77 18.11
CA VAL A 88 -7.04 10.57 17.30
C VAL A 88 -5.85 9.62 17.45
N THR A 89 -4.62 10.13 17.30
CA THR A 89 -3.39 9.35 17.49
C THR A 89 -3.29 8.80 18.90
N GLY A 90 -3.55 9.61 19.94
CA GLY A 90 -3.56 9.16 21.32
C GLY A 90 -4.58 8.06 21.56
N GLY A 91 -5.80 8.21 21.02
CA GLY A 91 -6.86 7.19 21.08
C GLY A 91 -6.44 5.88 20.40
N ILE A 92 -5.84 5.94 19.21
CA ILE A 92 -5.33 4.76 18.50
C ILE A 92 -4.22 4.07 19.30
N VAL A 93 -3.29 4.83 19.88
CA VAL A 93 -2.20 4.28 20.69
C VAL A 93 -2.76 3.57 21.93
N LEU A 94 -3.69 4.21 22.65
CA LEU A 94 -4.35 3.60 23.81
C LEU A 94 -5.11 2.33 23.43
N PHE A 95 -5.89 2.38 22.34
CA PHE A 95 -6.61 1.23 21.83
C PHE A 95 -5.67 0.08 21.46
N PHE A 96 -4.56 0.37 20.80
CA PHE A 96 -3.53 -0.61 20.46
C PHE A 96 -2.94 -1.28 21.70
N PHE A 97 -2.55 -0.51 22.72
CA PHE A 97 -2.05 -1.08 23.98
C PHE A 97 -3.08 -1.93 24.69
N ALA A 98 -4.34 -1.51 24.65
CA ALA A 98 -5.42 -2.23 25.25
C ALA A 98 -5.62 -3.58 24.53
N VAL A 99 -5.64 -3.59 23.19
CA VAL A 99 -5.67 -4.83 22.38
C VAL A 99 -4.47 -5.74 22.69
N LEU A 100 -3.26 -5.20 22.79
CA LEU A 100 -2.08 -5.99 23.18
C LEU A 100 -2.23 -6.61 24.57
N TYR A 101 -2.76 -5.84 25.53
CA TYR A 101 -3.01 -6.32 26.88
C TYR A 101 -4.01 -7.48 26.89
N TRP A 102 -5.18 -7.33 26.26
CA TRP A 102 -6.17 -8.41 26.16
C TRP A 102 -5.67 -9.62 25.36
N SER A 103 -4.88 -9.39 24.31
CA SER A 103 -4.24 -10.46 23.55
C SER A 103 -3.28 -11.25 24.43
N SER A 104 -2.47 -10.58 25.26
CA SER A 104 -1.53 -11.25 26.16
C SER A 104 -2.24 -12.07 27.25
N LEU A 105 -3.33 -11.56 27.81
CA LEU A 105 -4.19 -12.32 28.73
C LEU A 105 -4.79 -13.56 28.06
N SER A 106 -5.29 -13.40 26.83
CA SER A 106 -5.88 -14.51 26.06
C SER A 106 -4.83 -15.58 25.74
N TRP A 107 -3.62 -15.17 25.38
CA TRP A 107 -2.49 -16.07 25.16
C TRP A 107 -2.06 -16.80 26.44
N ALA A 108 -2.01 -16.12 27.58
CA ALA A 108 -1.70 -16.74 28.86
C ALA A 108 -2.76 -17.80 29.24
N ALA A 109 -4.04 -17.48 29.07
CA ALA A 109 -5.14 -18.42 29.28
C ALA A 109 -5.04 -19.64 28.36
N PHE A 110 -4.82 -19.44 27.07
CA PHE A 110 -4.61 -20.52 26.10
C PHE A 110 -3.42 -21.40 26.47
N LEU A 111 -2.27 -20.80 26.80
CA LEU A 111 -1.06 -21.54 27.14
C LEU A 111 -1.18 -22.33 28.45
N SER A 112 -2.01 -21.87 29.39
CA SER A 112 -2.27 -22.59 30.65
C SER A 112 -2.92 -23.96 30.43
N LEU A 113 -3.61 -24.17 29.30
CA LEU A 113 -4.20 -25.47 28.92
C LEU A 113 -3.15 -26.56 28.71
N PHE A 114 -1.89 -26.19 28.46
CA PHE A 114 -0.79 -27.14 28.22
C PHE A 114 -0.02 -27.52 29.49
N GLY A 115 -0.38 -26.94 30.65
CA GLY A 115 0.22 -27.24 31.95
C GLY A 115 1.75 -27.18 31.93
N ARG A 116 2.42 -28.27 32.31
CA ARG A 116 3.90 -28.36 32.37
C ARG A 116 4.61 -28.15 31.02
N TYR A 117 3.91 -28.31 29.90
CA TYR A 117 4.49 -28.14 28.56
C TYR A 117 4.39 -26.72 28.02
N GLN A 118 3.81 -25.79 28.80
CA GLN A 118 3.62 -24.39 28.40
C GLN A 118 4.89 -23.75 27.82
N ALA A 119 6.05 -23.92 28.48
CA ALA A 119 7.31 -23.32 28.06
C ALA A 119 7.81 -23.87 26.71
N VAL A 120 7.56 -25.15 26.42
CA VAL A 120 7.97 -25.76 25.16
C VAL A 120 7.05 -25.29 24.03
N VAL A 121 5.74 -25.27 24.27
CA VAL A 121 4.75 -24.80 23.29
C VAL A 121 4.99 -23.32 22.96
N SER A 122 5.21 -22.48 23.96
CA SER A 122 5.51 -21.06 23.73
C SER A 122 6.81 -20.88 22.95
N ALA A 123 7.88 -21.61 23.27
CA ALA A 123 9.14 -21.53 22.54
C ALA A 123 8.97 -21.93 21.07
N VAL A 124 8.26 -23.02 20.78
CA VAL A 124 7.98 -23.46 19.40
C VAL A 124 7.16 -22.41 18.65
N LEU A 125 6.11 -21.86 19.26
CA LEU A 125 5.29 -20.80 18.65
C LEU A 125 6.11 -19.53 18.42
N SER A 126 6.97 -19.14 19.34
CA SER A 126 7.86 -17.97 19.19
C SER A 126 8.86 -18.16 18.05
N VAL A 127 9.47 -19.35 17.92
CA VAL A 127 10.36 -19.66 16.80
C VAL A 127 9.58 -19.63 15.48
N TRP A 128 8.42 -20.28 15.42
CA TRP A 128 7.58 -20.30 14.23
C TRP A 128 7.13 -18.88 13.81
N ALA A 129 6.69 -18.06 14.77
CA ALA A 129 6.30 -16.67 14.51
C ALA A 129 7.49 -15.83 14.04
N SER A 130 8.67 -15.99 14.66
CA SER A 130 9.89 -15.27 14.27
C SER A 130 10.33 -15.64 12.86
N VAL A 131 10.35 -16.92 12.52
CA VAL A 131 10.66 -17.39 11.17
C VAL A 131 9.65 -16.86 10.16
N SER A 132 8.35 -16.91 10.49
CA SER A 132 7.29 -16.38 9.62
C SER A 132 7.45 -14.88 9.36
N LEU A 133 7.80 -14.11 10.40
CA LEU A 133 8.08 -12.68 10.27
C LEU A 133 9.31 -12.43 9.40
N LEU A 134 10.41 -13.16 9.61
CA LEU A 134 11.62 -13.04 8.79
C LEU A 134 11.34 -13.36 7.31
N LEU A 135 10.52 -14.38 7.05
CA LEU A 135 10.09 -14.70 5.69
C LEU A 135 9.21 -13.60 5.09
N ALA A 136 8.37 -12.94 5.89
CA ALA A 136 7.57 -11.80 5.45
C ALA A 136 8.44 -10.56 5.10
N PHE A 137 9.58 -10.37 5.77
CA PHE A 137 10.55 -9.30 5.44
C PHE A 137 11.43 -9.61 4.22
N ARG A 138 11.40 -10.84 3.70
CA ARG A 138 12.18 -11.20 2.52
C ARG A 138 11.62 -10.46 1.30
N ARG A 139 12.40 -9.51 0.77
CA ARG A 139 12.02 -8.75 -0.44
C ARG A 139 11.86 -9.68 -1.63
N VAL A 140 10.72 -9.60 -2.30
CA VAL A 140 10.53 -10.23 -3.61
C VAL A 140 10.93 -9.18 -4.63
N ARG A 141 12.09 -9.36 -5.27
CA ARG A 141 12.36 -8.59 -6.49
C ARG A 141 11.46 -9.17 -7.56
N LEU A 142 10.46 -8.40 -7.98
CA LEU A 142 9.77 -8.75 -9.21
C LEU A 142 10.83 -8.80 -10.32
N PRO A 143 10.86 -9.86 -11.14
CA PRO A 143 11.64 -9.80 -12.36
C PRO A 143 11.16 -8.57 -13.11
N LEU A 144 12.08 -7.69 -13.49
CA LEU A 144 11.82 -6.64 -14.45
C LEU A 144 11.16 -7.34 -15.64
N THR A 145 9.85 -7.18 -15.79
CA THR A 145 9.19 -7.52 -17.03
C THR A 145 9.77 -6.52 -18.01
N THR A 146 10.93 -6.84 -18.58
CA THR A 146 11.39 -6.23 -19.81
C THR A 146 10.19 -6.34 -20.72
N ALA A 147 9.53 -5.20 -20.95
CA ALA A 147 8.47 -5.09 -21.91
C ALA A 147 9.12 -5.48 -23.24
N THR A 148 9.07 -6.77 -23.58
CA THR A 148 9.41 -7.26 -24.89
C THR A 148 8.44 -6.52 -25.78
N THR A 149 8.96 -5.51 -26.46
CA THR A 149 8.26 -4.65 -27.38
C THR A 149 7.77 -5.58 -28.49
N SER A 150 6.56 -6.13 -28.34
CA SER A 150 5.91 -6.79 -29.45
C SER A 150 5.49 -5.65 -30.37
N SER A 151 6.35 -5.39 -31.35
CA SER A 151 6.04 -4.61 -32.53
C SER A 151 4.93 -5.32 -33.30
N GLY A 152 3.70 -5.19 -32.80
CA GLY A 152 2.50 -5.56 -33.53
C GLY A 152 2.34 -4.63 -34.74
N PRO A 153 2.00 -5.16 -35.92
CA PRO A 153 2.01 -4.40 -37.16
C PRO A 153 1.00 -3.26 -37.13
N SER A 154 1.47 -2.07 -37.48
CA SER A 154 0.68 -0.88 -37.79
C SER A 154 -0.42 -1.24 -38.80
N LYS A 155 -1.67 -1.33 -38.34
CA LYS A 155 -2.82 -1.27 -39.24
C LYS A 155 -3.02 0.18 -39.65
N SER A 156 -2.45 0.51 -40.82
CA SER A 156 -2.83 1.66 -41.63
C SER A 156 -4.34 1.62 -41.90
N ILE A 157 -5.10 2.41 -41.14
CA ILE A 157 -6.48 2.75 -41.51
C ILE A 157 -6.38 3.89 -42.52
N ALA A 158 -6.50 3.53 -43.80
CA ALA A 158 -6.67 4.49 -44.87
C ALA A 158 -8.04 5.16 -44.73
N ASN A 159 -8.02 6.49 -44.66
CA ASN A 159 -9.19 7.35 -44.79
C ASN A 159 -9.82 7.13 -46.18
N GLY A 160 -11.05 6.64 -46.20
CA GLY A 160 -11.93 6.68 -47.36
C GLY A 160 -13.10 7.61 -47.06
N VAL A 161 -12.93 8.89 -47.39
CA VAL A 161 -14.02 9.85 -47.51
C VAL A 161 -14.59 9.69 -48.92
N GLN A 162 -15.86 9.29 -49.02
CA GLN A 162 -16.79 9.71 -50.07
C GLN A 162 -18.17 9.90 -49.44
#